data_AF-A0A8H4C7L3-F1
#
_entry.id   AF-A0A8H4C7L3-F1
#
_cell.length_a   1.000
_cell.length_b   1.000
_cell.length_c   1.000
_cell.angle_alpha   90.00
_cell.angle_beta   90.00
_cell.angle_gamma   90.00
#
_symmetry.space_group_name_H-M   'P 1'
#
loop_
_entity.id
_entity.type
_entity.pdbx_description
1 polymer ?
#
loop_
_entity_poly.entity_id
_entity_poly.type
_entity_poly.pdbx_seq_one_letter_code
_entity_poly.pdbx_strand_id
1 'polypeptide(L)'
;MIIPVRCFSCGKVTGDLWERYLKLIDDGITDGDAMDQLGLKRYCCRRMVMTHVDLIEKLLKYVPPYLRRLCSRLLTRNFRYTPDGRNEKKMSLNP
;
A
#
# COMPACT_ATOMS: atom_id res chain seq x y z
N MET A 1 3.66 5.71 6.95
CA MET A 1 2.85 4.88 7.87
C MET A 1 1.62 4.45 7.08
N ILE A 2 0.92 3.37 7.45
CA ILE A 2 -0.26 2.88 6.71
C ILE A 2 -1.32 3.97 6.51
N ILE A 3 -2.02 3.93 5.37
CA ILE A 3 -3.06 4.90 5.01
C ILE A 3 -4.20 4.86 6.03
N PRO A 4 -4.79 6.02 6.40
CA PRO A 4 -5.89 6.02 7.34
C PRO A 4 -7.11 5.28 6.76
N VAL A 5 -7.73 4.41 7.58
CA VAL A 5 -8.92 3.64 7.19
C VAL A 5 -10.07 4.55 6.75
N ARG A 6 -10.22 5.70 7.42
CA ARG A 6 -11.21 6.75 7.10
C ARG A 6 -10.53 8.11 7.02
N CYS A 7 -11.05 8.99 6.17
CA CYS A 7 -10.60 10.38 6.12
C CYS A 7 -10.93 11.13 7.41
N PHE A 8 -9.96 11.87 7.95
CA PHE A 8 -10.08 12.62 9.20
C PHE A 8 -11.17 13.70 9.21
N SER A 9 -11.55 14.24 8.04
CA SER A 9 -12.57 15.30 7.96
C SER A 9 -13.94 14.77 7.53
N CYS A 10 -13.99 13.98 6.45
CA CYS A 10 -15.26 13.54 5.85
C CYS A 10 -15.76 12.21 6.42
N GLY A 11 -14.93 11.43 7.11
CA GLY A 11 -15.29 10.09 7.61
C GLY A 11 -15.49 9.03 6.51
N LYS A 12 -15.32 9.39 5.23
CA LYS A 12 -15.37 8.45 4.09
C LYS A 12 -14.29 7.40 4.25
N VAL A 13 -14.59 6.15 3.92
CA VAL A 13 -13.61 5.05 3.87
C VAL A 13 -12.59 5.33 2.76
N THR A 14 -11.30 5.20 3.08
CA THR A 14 -10.18 5.47 2.17
C THR A 14 -9.14 4.34 2.18
N GLY A 15 -9.17 3.45 3.17
CA GLY A 15 -8.21 2.35 3.30
C GLY A 15 -8.19 1.36 2.13
N ASP A 16 -9.30 1.17 1.44
CA ASP A 16 -9.45 0.25 0.30
C ASP A 16 -9.00 0.84 -1.05
N LEU A 17 -8.82 2.17 -1.12
CA LEU A 17 -8.59 2.88 -2.38
C LEU A 17 -7.12 2.92 -2.78
N TRP A 18 -6.20 2.73 -1.83
CA TRP A 18 -4.77 2.95 -2.06
C TRP A 18 -4.16 2.02 -3.12
N GLU A 19 -4.43 0.73 -3.03
CA GLU A 19 -3.90 -0.24 -4.01
C GLU A 19 -4.46 0.01 -5.41
N ARG A 20 -5.70 0.51 -5.50
CA ARG A 20 -6.31 0.88 -6.80
C ARG A 20 -5.67 2.14 -7.36
N TYR A 21 -5.39 3.13 -6.52
CA TYR A 21 -4.66 4.33 -6.89
C TYR A 21 -3.27 4.00 -7.45
N LEU A 22 -2.50 3.16 -6.76
CA LEU A 22 -1.17 2.74 -7.23
C LEU A 22 -1.22 2.06 -8.61
N LYS A 23 -2.21 1.19 -8.86
CA LYS A 23 -2.40 0.57 -10.18
C LYS A 23 -2.64 1.61 -11.28
N LEU A 24 -3.47 2.61 -11.03
CA LEU A 24 -3.77 3.67 -11.99
C LEU A 24 -2.53 4.54 -12.29
N ILE A 25 -1.69 4.78 -11.28
CA ILE A 25 -0.41 5.49 -11.46
C ILE A 25 0.61 4.65 -12.24
N ASP A 26 0.67 3.34 -11.96
CA ASP A 26 1.50 2.40 -12.71
C ASP A 26 1.07 2.29 -14.19
N ASP A 27 -0.21 2.49 -14.47
CA ASP A 27 -0.80 2.56 -15.82
C ASP A 27 -0.53 3.91 -16.51
N GLY A 28 0.09 4.88 -15.81
CA GLY A 28 0.48 6.18 -16.35
C GLY A 28 -0.62 7.25 -16.36
N ILE A 29 -1.71 7.04 -15.61
CA ILE A 29 -2.80 8.03 -15.49
C ILE A 29 -2.34 9.19 -14.60
N THR A 30 -2.82 10.41 -14.87
CA THR A 30 -2.52 11.57 -14.03
C THR A 30 -3.15 11.45 -12.64
N ASP A 31 -2.50 11.99 -11.61
CA ASP A 31 -2.97 11.88 -10.22
C ASP A 31 -4.40 12.38 -10.02
N GLY A 32 -4.75 13.47 -10.70
CA GLY A 32 -6.08 14.08 -10.64
C GLY A 32 -7.15 13.13 -11.17
N ASP A 33 -6.96 12.64 -12.39
CA ASP A 33 -7.89 11.74 -13.07
C ASP A 33 -8.02 10.41 -12.32
N ALA A 34 -6.92 9.88 -11.79
CA ALA A 34 -6.92 8.67 -10.97
C ALA A 34 -7.79 8.84 -9.71
N MET A 35 -7.69 9.97 -9.02
CA MET A 35 -8.54 10.26 -7.85
C MET A 35 -10.02 10.46 -8.21
N ASP A 36 -10.30 10.99 -9.39
CA ASP A 36 -11.66 11.13 -9.91
C ASP A 36 -12.31 9.79 -10.24
N GLN A 37 -11.55 8.87 -10.86
CA GLN A 37 -12.01 7.50 -11.13
C GLN A 37 -12.30 6.71 -9.85
N LEU A 38 -11.58 6.98 -8.75
CA LEU A 38 -11.84 6.40 -7.43
C LEU A 38 -13.04 7.03 -6.69
N GLY A 39 -13.69 8.03 -7.30
CA GLY A 39 -14.86 8.70 -6.73
C GLY A 39 -14.53 9.63 -5.55
N LEU A 40 -13.30 10.15 -5.47
CA LEU A 40 -12.88 11.10 -4.44
C LEU A 40 -13.22 12.53 -4.84
N LYS A 41 -14.50 12.93 -4.79
CA LYS A 41 -14.91 14.29 -5.19
C LYS A 41 -14.41 15.40 -4.24
N ARG A 42 -14.38 15.13 -2.92
CA ARG A 42 -14.02 16.14 -1.91
C ARG A 42 -12.51 16.24 -1.70
N TYR A 43 -12.00 17.47 -1.61
CA TYR A 43 -10.57 17.75 -1.39
C TYR A 43 -10.00 17.10 -0.11
N CYS A 44 -10.79 17.02 0.96
CA CYS A 44 -10.37 16.44 2.23
C CYS A 44 -10.05 14.94 2.11
N CYS A 45 -10.84 14.20 1.34
CA CYS A 45 -10.62 12.78 1.12
C CYS A 45 -9.48 12.56 0.09
N ARG A 46 -9.29 13.46 -0.90
CA ARG A 46 -8.14 13.44 -1.84
C ARG A 46 -6.80 13.64 -1.14
N ARG A 47 -6.73 14.56 -0.17
CA ARG A 47 -5.51 14.83 0.63
C ARG A 47 -4.96 13.55 1.26
N MET A 48 -5.83 12.65 1.71
CA MET A 48 -5.43 11.42 2.38
C MET A 48 -4.69 10.44 1.46
N VAL A 49 -4.98 10.46 0.16
CA VAL A 49 -4.31 9.60 -0.83
C VAL A 49 -3.07 10.31 -1.36
N MET A 50 -3.20 11.59 -1.73
CA MET A 50 -2.13 12.34 -2.39
C MET A 50 -0.90 12.57 -1.51
N THR A 51 -1.06 12.77 -0.20
CA THR A 51 0.09 13.01 0.72
C THR A 51 0.54 11.76 1.46
N HIS A 52 0.00 10.58 1.13
CA HIS A 52 0.34 9.36 1.84
C HIS A 52 1.70 8.82 1.42
N VAL A 53 2.48 8.36 2.40
CA VAL A 53 3.78 7.71 2.18
C VAL A 53 3.85 6.42 3.01
N ASP A 54 3.94 5.29 2.32
CA ASP A 54 4.07 3.97 2.93
C ASP A 54 5.48 3.72 3.47
N LEU A 55 5.73 4.22 4.67
CA LEU A 55 6.97 3.95 5.42
C LEU A 55 7.02 2.54 6.03
N ILE A 56 5.92 1.77 6.01
CA ILE A 56 5.85 0.45 6.66
C ILE A 56 6.85 -0.54 6.08
N GLU A 57 7.02 -0.55 4.75
CA GLU A 57 7.95 -1.44 4.06
C GLU A 57 9.40 -1.22 4.49
N LYS A 58 9.75 0.04 4.76
CA LYS A 58 11.08 0.43 5.22
C LYS A 58 11.31 0.08 6.69
N LEU A 59 10.28 0.22 7.54
CA LEU A 59 10.38 -0.10 8.96
C LEU A 59 10.51 -1.61 9.22
N LEU A 60 9.87 -2.46 8.41
CA LEU A 60 9.97 -3.92 8.53
C LEU A 60 11.40 -4.47 8.37
N LYS A 61 12.32 -3.69 7.79
CA LYS A 61 13.74 -4.05 7.65
C LYS A 61 14.49 -4.13 8.98
N TYR A 62 14.04 -3.37 9.97
CA TYR A 62 14.75 -3.21 11.25
C TYR A 62 14.24 -4.13 12.36
N VAL A 63 13.34 -5.07 12.03
CA VAL A 63 12.83 -6.04 13.01
C VAL A 63 13.98 -6.91 13.52
N PRO A 64 14.22 -6.97 14.84
CA PRO A 64 15.39 -7.64 15.38
C PRO A 64 15.28 -9.18 15.22
N PRO A 65 16.40 -9.88 15.01
CA PRO A 65 16.41 -11.29 14.65
C PRO A 65 15.85 -12.24 15.73
N TYR A 66 15.74 -11.80 16.99
CA TYR A 66 15.10 -12.58 18.06
C TYR A 66 13.57 -12.71 17.88
N LEU A 67 12.91 -11.72 17.26
CA LEU A 67 11.49 -11.78 16.89
C LEU A 67 11.25 -12.65 15.65
N ARG A 68 12.29 -12.90 14.84
CA ARG A 68 12.22 -13.71 13.62
C ARG A 68 12.09 -15.22 13.92
N ARG A 69 12.55 -15.69 15.09
CA ARG A 69 12.48 -17.11 15.51
C ARG A 69 11.13 -17.54 16.07
N LEU A 70 10.31 -16.62 16.58
CA LEU A 70 8.96 -16.94 17.08
C LEU A 70 7.92 -17.10 15.96
N CYS A 71 8.15 -16.49 14.79
CA CYS A 71 7.20 -16.48 13.67
C CYS A 71 7.37 -17.67 12.70
N SER A 72 8.54 -18.33 12.68
CA SER A 72 8.82 -19.42 11.73
C SER A 72 8.09 -20.74 12.01
N ARG A 73 7.38 -20.88 13.14
CA ARG A 73 6.58 -22.07 13.45
C ARG A 73 5.08 -21.96 13.14
N LEU A 74 4.55 -20.78 12.79
CA LEU A 74 3.09 -20.61 12.57
C LEU A 74 2.69 -20.00 11.23
N LEU A 75 3.61 -19.68 10.32
CA LEU A 75 3.27 -19.15 8.98
C LEU A 75 3.94 -19.91 7.84
N THR A 76 3.59 -21.19 7.68
CA THR A 76 3.65 -21.84 6.36
C THR A 76 2.50 -21.31 5.50
N ARG A 77 2.70 -20.14 4.87
CA ARG A 77 2.12 -19.78 3.55
C ARG A 77 2.61 -18.40 3.09
N ASN A 78 3.61 -18.42 2.22
CA ASN A 78 3.85 -17.48 1.12
C ASN A 78 4.04 -15.98 1.41
N PHE A 79 4.87 -15.59 2.38
CA PHE A 79 5.45 -14.24 2.36
C PHE A 79 6.98 -14.31 2.51
N ARG A 80 7.67 -14.50 1.39
CA ARG A 80 9.11 -14.23 1.32
C ARG A 80 9.28 -12.72 1.23
N TYR A 81 9.65 -12.10 2.36
CA TYR A 81 10.08 -10.72 2.41
C TYR A 81 11.45 -10.59 1.75
N THR A 82 11.51 -10.00 0.55
CA THR A 82 12.76 -9.59 -0.09
C THR A 82 13.19 -8.23 0.48
N PRO A 83 14.43 -8.09 0.99
CA PRO A 83 14.87 -6.88 1.70
C PRO A 83 15.14 -5.66 0.80
N ASP A 84 15.02 -5.78 -0.53
CA ASP A 84 15.66 -4.85 -1.47
C ASP A 84 14.77 -3.83 -2.19
N GLY A 85 13.51 -3.63 -1.78
CA GLY A 85 12.74 -2.40 -2.10
C GLY A 85 12.77 -1.91 -3.56
N ARG A 86 12.90 -2.82 -4.53
CA ARG A 86 12.76 -2.56 -5.96
C ARG A 86 11.60 -3.42 -6.42
N ASN A 87 10.56 -2.78 -6.96
CA ASN A 87 9.35 -3.43 -7.47
C ASN A 87 9.70 -4.62 -8.38
N GLU A 88 9.55 -5.85 -7.89
CA GLU A 88 9.42 -7.01 -8.76
C GLU A 88 7.92 -7.28 -8.94
N LYS A 89 7.36 -6.73 -10.02
CA LYS A 89 6.15 -7.30 -10.62
C LYS A 89 6.45 -8.77 -10.87
N LYS A 90 5.90 -9.69 -10.07
CA LYS A 90 5.67 -11.04 -10.55
C LYS A 90 4.47 -10.97 -11.48
N MET A 91 4.76 -10.55 -12.71
CA MET A 91 3.99 -10.88 -13.89
C MET A 91 3.77 -12.40 -13.85
N SER A 92 2.52 -12.79 -13.71
CA SER A 92 2.08 -14.17 -13.82
C SER A 92 2.48 -14.72 -15.18
N LEU A 93 3.22 -15.83 -15.19
CA LEU A 93 3.11 -16.82 -16.25
C LEU A 93 3.07 -18.19 -15.58
N ASN A 94 1.85 -18.72 -15.46
CA ASN A 94 1.61 -20.17 -15.60
C ASN A 94 2.05 -20.57 -17.03
N PRO A 95 2.42 -21.83 -17.30
CA PRO A 95 1.61 -23.03 -17.01
C PRO A 95 1.90 -23.72 -15.68
#